data_AF-A0A2B7X3A0-F1
#
_entry.id   AF-A0A2B7X3A0-F1
#
_cell.length_a   1.000
_cell.length_b   1.000
_cell.length_c   1.000
_cell.angle_alpha   90.00
_cell.angle_beta   90.00
_cell.angle_gamma   90.00
#
_symmetry.space_group_name_H-M   'P 1'
#
loop_
_entity.id
_entity.type
_entity.pdbx_description
1 polymer ?
#
loop_
_entity_poly.entity_id
_entity_poly.type
_entity_poly.pdbx_seq_one_letter_code
_entity_poly.pdbx_strand_id
1 'polypeptide(L)'
;MRLLRLCTLLIVLIVLISLVAEADAKLKFGKLGNSITKGRKPGGKPGGIGGGRNGGGGRGRNGGGRDRNKKGGDTGILRLPKKDVKCVDQRHSARQIDKTAERAAKLIQKKKQLGGKYKHLDPSVKLINGCKKGDEMYEFPILDRGIFTGKNVPWKPKNPKDKNEKSPFGPGPDRIILKGKWGKFGKKNKMTYCGLITHTGMDENNFQKCSN
;
A
#
# COMPACT_ATOMS: atom_id res chain seq x y z
N MET A 1 50.24 -28.83 14.18
CA MET A 1 50.25 -27.35 14.39
C MET A 1 49.52 -26.53 13.32
N ARG A 2 49.39 -26.96 12.05
CA ARG A 2 48.70 -26.19 11.00
C ARG A 2 47.17 -26.06 11.18
N LEU A 3 46.54 -27.09 11.75
CA LEU A 3 45.08 -27.12 11.97
C LEU A 3 44.63 -26.10 13.04
N LEU A 4 45.43 -25.91 14.08
CA LEU A 4 45.12 -24.97 15.17
C LEU A 4 45.11 -23.51 14.68
N ARG A 5 45.99 -23.17 13.72
CA ARG A 5 46.07 -21.83 13.11
C ARG A 5 44.89 -21.52 12.20
N LEU A 6 44.31 -22.53 11.56
CA LEU A 6 43.11 -22.36 10.71
C LEU A 6 41.86 -22.14 11.57
N CYS A 7 41.71 -22.87 12.69
CA CYS A 7 40.59 -22.66 13.60
C CYS A 7 40.60 -21.28 14.24
N THR A 8 41.76 -20.76 14.66
CA THR A 8 41.83 -19.42 15.25
C THR A 8 41.50 -18.32 14.23
N LEU A 9 41.96 -18.45 12.98
CA LEU A 9 41.61 -17.49 11.92
C LEU A 9 40.10 -17.50 11.59
N LEU A 10 39.46 -18.67 11.58
CA LEU A 10 38.03 -18.79 11.33
C LEU A 10 37.20 -18.13 12.44
N ILE A 11 37.58 -18.32 13.71
CA ILE A 11 36.89 -17.72 14.86
C ILE A 11 37.02 -16.19 14.81
N VAL A 12 38.22 -15.67 14.54
CA VAL A 12 38.45 -14.22 14.43
C VAL A 12 37.62 -13.62 13.29
N LEU A 13 37.51 -14.31 12.16
CA LEU A 13 36.69 -13.87 11.03
C LEU A 13 35.19 -13.79 11.40
N ILE A 14 34.66 -14.80 12.10
CA ILE A 14 33.25 -14.84 12.53
C ILE A 14 32.95 -13.71 13.52
N VAL A 15 33.87 -13.43 14.46
CA VAL A 15 33.73 -12.32 15.41
C VAL A 15 33.73 -10.97 14.70
N LEU A 16 34.64 -10.77 13.73
CA LEU A 16 34.70 -9.54 12.95
C LEU A 16 33.42 -9.28 12.14
N ILE A 17 32.87 -10.32 11.49
CA ILE A 17 31.61 -10.21 10.75
C ILE A 17 30.45 -9.84 11.68
N SER A 18 30.42 -10.40 12.89
CA SER A 18 29.37 -10.13 13.88
C SER A 18 29.41 -8.68 14.39
N LEU A 19 30.61 -8.15 14.65
CA LEU A 19 30.79 -6.76 15.09
C LEU A 19 30.41 -5.73 14.01
N VAL A 20 30.71 -6.02 12.73
CA VAL A 20 30.31 -5.14 11.61
C VAL A 20 28.79 -5.10 11.44
N ALA A 21 28.10 -6.23 11.67
CA ALA A 21 26.64 -6.29 11.58
C ALA A 21 25.94 -5.44 12.67
N GLU A 22 26.48 -5.38 13.89
CA GLU A 22 25.93 -4.55 14.96
C GLU A 22 26.17 -3.05 14.75
N ALA A 23 27.31 -2.67 14.16
CA ALA A 23 27.62 -1.27 13.88
C ALA A 23 26.67 -0.65 12.82
N ASP A 24 26.27 -1.43 11.80
CA ASP A 24 25.35 -0.96 10.75
C ASP A 24 23.91 -0.80 11.27
N ALA A 25 23.52 -1.60 12.28
CA ALA A 25 22.22 -1.47 12.95
C ALA A 25 22.10 -0.14 13.72
N LYS A 26 23.15 0.32 14.40
CA LYS A 26 23.12 1.56 15.20
C LYS A 26 23.11 2.84 14.35
N LEU A 27 23.70 2.83 13.15
CA LEU A 27 23.70 3.99 12.24
C LEU A 27 22.31 4.29 11.64
N LYS A 28 21.39 3.32 11.60
CA LYS A 28 20.04 3.51 11.02
C LYS A 28 18.99 4.03 12.00
N PHE A 29 19.26 4.04 13.31
CA PHE A 29 18.31 4.51 14.33
C PHE A 29 18.63 5.89 14.93
N GLY A 30 19.79 6.47 14.66
CA GLY A 30 20.21 7.78 15.21
C GLY A 30 19.56 9.03 14.59
N LYS A 31 18.62 8.91 13.64
CA LYS A 31 18.10 10.06 12.85
C LYS A 31 16.61 10.38 13.04
N LEU A 32 15.99 9.95 14.14
CA LEU A 32 14.55 10.17 14.41
C LEU A 32 14.22 11.00 15.67
N GLY A 33 15.20 11.69 16.26
CA GLY A 33 14.98 12.53 17.44
C GLY A 33 15.37 13.99 17.22
N ASN A 34 14.55 14.76 16.47
CA ASN A 34 14.40 16.21 16.68
C ASN A 34 13.34 16.78 15.73
N SER A 35 12.10 16.89 16.22
CA SER A 35 11.18 17.93 15.74
C SER A 35 10.50 18.52 16.96
N ILE A 36 11.20 19.53 17.49
CA ILE A 36 10.83 20.37 18.60
C ILE A 36 9.53 21.10 18.30
N THR A 37 8.64 21.05 19.29
CA THR A 37 7.44 21.85 19.49
C THR A 37 7.78 23.35 19.50
N LYS A 38 7.27 24.11 18.52
CA LYS A 38 7.17 25.57 18.65
C LYS A 38 5.77 25.95 19.08
N GLY A 39 5.69 26.44 20.31
CA GLY A 39 4.48 26.93 20.96
C GLY A 39 3.83 28.09 20.22
N ARG A 40 2.50 28.07 20.22
CA ARG A 40 1.65 29.18 19.80
C ARG A 40 1.15 29.88 21.07
N LYS A 41 1.58 31.14 21.25
CA LYS A 41 1.15 32.01 22.36
C LYS A 41 -0.37 32.22 22.35
N PRO A 42 -1.01 32.39 23.51
CA PRO A 42 -2.36 32.93 23.61
C PRO A 42 -2.29 34.46 23.60
N GLY A 43 -3.08 35.08 22.72
CA GLY A 43 -3.28 36.53 22.68
C GLY A 43 -4.77 36.80 22.62
N GLY A 44 -5.34 37.27 23.73
CA GLY A 44 -6.73 37.68 23.81
C GLY A 44 -6.97 39.06 23.22
N LYS A 45 -8.23 39.30 22.83
CA LYS A 45 -9.02 40.47 23.22
C LYS A 45 -10.49 40.26 22.79
N PRO A 46 -11.46 40.64 23.63
CA PRO A 46 -12.88 40.65 23.28
C PRO A 46 -13.31 42.03 22.76
N GLY A 47 -14.40 42.06 21.99
CA GLY A 47 -15.17 43.28 21.72
C GLY A 47 -15.58 43.42 20.25
N GLY A 48 -16.86 43.71 20.02
CA GLY A 48 -17.31 44.30 18.76
C GLY A 48 -18.63 43.76 18.22
N ILE A 49 -19.73 44.24 18.79
CA ILE A 49 -21.06 44.29 18.18
C ILE A 49 -20.99 45.09 16.87
N GLY A 50 -21.69 44.66 15.82
CA GLY A 50 -21.91 45.49 14.64
C GLY A 50 -22.40 44.70 13.44
N GLY A 51 -23.70 44.79 13.15
CA GLY A 51 -24.34 44.15 12.02
C GLY A 51 -24.07 44.82 10.68
N GLY A 52 -24.56 44.16 9.62
CA GLY A 52 -25.09 44.84 8.45
C GLY A 52 -24.30 44.73 7.14
N ARG A 53 -25.01 44.15 6.15
CA ARG A 53 -25.02 44.47 4.70
C ARG A 53 -24.11 43.71 3.71
N ASN A 54 -24.81 42.97 2.85
CA ASN A 54 -24.81 42.94 1.38
C ASN A 54 -23.50 43.09 0.58
N GLY A 55 -23.30 42.12 -0.32
CA GLY A 55 -22.42 42.16 -1.50
C GLY A 55 -22.03 40.71 -1.84
N GLY A 56 -22.56 40.04 -2.86
CA GLY A 56 -22.72 40.51 -4.22
C GLY A 56 -21.41 40.26 -4.99
N GLY A 57 -21.39 39.23 -5.84
CA GLY A 57 -20.48 39.14 -6.98
C GLY A 57 -19.03 38.72 -6.68
N GLY A 58 -18.73 37.45 -6.91
CA GLY A 58 -17.35 36.96 -6.90
C GLY A 58 -17.20 35.67 -7.69
N ARG A 59 -17.49 35.72 -9.00
CA ARG A 59 -17.09 34.67 -9.96
C ARG A 59 -15.55 34.65 -10.07
N GLY A 60 -14.90 34.02 -9.11
CA GLY A 60 -13.47 33.70 -9.16
C GLY A 60 -13.27 32.36 -9.84
N ARG A 61 -13.18 32.36 -11.17
CA ARG A 61 -12.53 31.29 -11.92
C ARG A 61 -11.09 31.19 -11.45
N ASN A 62 -10.76 30.18 -10.66
CA ASN A 62 -9.42 29.63 -10.63
C ASN A 62 -9.52 28.15 -10.93
N GLY A 63 -9.48 27.87 -12.24
CA GLY A 63 -9.18 26.57 -12.79
C GLY A 63 -7.80 26.14 -12.30
N GLY A 64 -7.77 25.51 -11.13
CA GLY A 64 -6.70 24.63 -10.72
C GLY A 64 -6.79 23.36 -11.55
N GLY A 65 -6.57 23.49 -12.86
CA GLY A 65 -6.28 22.38 -13.77
C GLY A 65 -4.97 21.75 -13.33
N ARG A 66 -5.02 20.96 -12.25
CA ARG A 66 -3.91 20.11 -11.84
C ARG A 66 -3.73 19.08 -12.93
N ASP A 67 -2.78 19.36 -13.81
CA ASP A 67 -1.93 18.44 -14.55
C ASP A 67 -2.36 16.97 -14.42
N ARG A 68 -3.31 16.57 -15.27
CA ARG A 68 -3.64 15.15 -15.51
C ARG A 68 -2.56 14.45 -16.35
N ASN A 69 -1.42 15.08 -16.55
CA ASN A 69 -0.30 14.57 -17.35
C ASN A 69 0.98 14.34 -16.55
N LYS A 70 0.91 14.28 -15.21
CA LYS A 70 1.98 13.62 -14.45
C LYS A 70 1.86 12.13 -14.75
N LYS A 71 2.61 11.68 -15.77
CA LYS A 71 2.86 10.27 -16.10
C LYS A 71 2.87 9.48 -14.80
N GLY A 72 1.94 8.53 -14.70
CA GLY A 72 1.88 7.56 -13.61
C GLY A 72 3.30 7.10 -13.31
N GLY A 73 3.67 7.17 -12.04
CA GLY A 73 5.05 7.17 -11.61
C GLY A 73 5.84 5.99 -12.18
N ASP A 74 7.16 6.12 -12.18
CA ASP A 74 8.07 4.99 -12.35
C ASP A 74 7.98 4.04 -11.14
N THR A 75 6.80 3.47 -10.92
CA THR A 75 6.49 2.54 -9.84
C THR A 75 7.21 1.21 -10.01
N GLY A 76 7.73 0.96 -11.23
CA GLY A 76 8.34 -0.30 -11.62
C GLY A 76 7.33 -1.44 -11.69
N ILE A 77 6.02 -1.14 -11.60
CA ILE A 77 4.95 -2.13 -11.64
C ILE A 77 4.47 -2.29 -13.08
N LEU A 78 4.63 -3.50 -13.61
CA LEU A 78 4.25 -3.81 -14.99
C LEU A 78 2.75 -4.11 -15.09
N ARG A 79 2.15 -3.80 -16.25
CA ARG A 79 0.80 -4.21 -16.66
C ARG A 79 -0.37 -3.64 -15.83
N LEU A 80 -0.19 -2.47 -15.24
CA LEU A 80 -1.30 -1.76 -14.60
C LEU A 80 -2.42 -1.44 -15.62
N PRO A 81 -3.70 -1.49 -15.20
CA PRO A 81 -4.81 -1.17 -16.08
C PRO A 81 -4.81 0.32 -16.44
N LYS A 82 -5.15 0.63 -17.69
CA LYS A 82 -5.31 2.02 -18.18
C LYS A 82 -6.72 2.56 -17.98
N LYS A 83 -7.68 1.67 -17.73
CA LYS A 83 -9.11 1.98 -17.51
C LYS A 83 -9.51 1.57 -16.10
N ASP A 84 -10.65 2.06 -15.67
CA ASP A 84 -11.26 1.67 -14.41
C ASP A 84 -11.65 0.19 -14.44
N VAL A 85 -11.64 -0.44 -13.27
CA VAL A 85 -11.94 -1.87 -13.12
C VAL A 85 -13.15 -2.01 -12.20
N LYS A 86 -14.12 -2.81 -12.61
CA LYS A 86 -15.38 -3.06 -11.90
C LYS A 86 -15.35 -4.41 -11.19
N CYS A 87 -15.52 -4.39 -9.87
CA CYS A 87 -15.68 -5.54 -9.00
C CYS A 87 -17.13 -5.62 -8.53
N VAL A 88 -17.95 -6.45 -9.19
CA VAL A 88 -19.42 -6.51 -8.98
C VAL A 88 -20.02 -5.12 -9.05
N ASP A 89 -20.27 -4.45 -7.92
CA ASP A 89 -20.89 -3.14 -7.86
C ASP A 89 -19.92 -2.01 -7.45
N GLN A 90 -18.64 -2.28 -7.28
CA GLN A 90 -17.60 -1.29 -6.97
C GLN A 90 -16.76 -1.01 -8.21
N ARG A 91 -16.41 0.27 -8.43
CA ARG A 91 -15.54 0.68 -9.54
C ARG A 91 -14.28 1.31 -8.97
N HIS A 92 -13.15 0.71 -9.28
CA HIS A 92 -11.82 1.18 -8.89
C HIS A 92 -11.18 1.92 -10.04
N SER A 93 -10.80 3.17 -9.80
CA SER A 93 -10.14 3.95 -10.85
C SER A 93 -8.74 3.42 -11.17
N ALA A 94 -8.30 3.52 -12.42
CA ALA A 94 -6.94 3.12 -12.81
C ALA A 94 -5.86 3.76 -11.91
N ARG A 95 -6.08 5.04 -11.55
CA ARG A 95 -5.20 5.80 -10.65
C ARG A 95 -5.15 5.25 -9.23
N GLN A 96 -6.27 4.78 -8.71
CA GLN A 96 -6.36 4.18 -7.38
C GLN A 96 -5.66 2.82 -7.35
N ILE A 97 -5.81 2.03 -8.41
CA ILE A 97 -5.12 0.75 -8.58
C ILE A 97 -3.61 0.97 -8.61
N ASP A 98 -3.12 1.94 -9.40
CA ASP A 98 -1.70 2.30 -9.46
C ASP A 98 -1.13 2.68 -8.08
N LYS A 99 -1.77 3.63 -7.38
CA LYS A 99 -1.34 4.04 -6.04
C LYS A 99 -1.37 2.90 -5.01
N THR A 100 -2.36 2.02 -5.09
CA THR A 100 -2.48 0.87 -4.19
C THR A 100 -1.39 -0.15 -4.49
N ALA A 101 -1.14 -0.42 -5.78
CA ALA A 101 -0.06 -1.29 -6.23
C ALA A 101 1.31 -0.80 -5.75
N GLU A 102 1.58 0.50 -5.89
CA GLU A 102 2.80 1.13 -5.37
C GLU A 102 2.99 0.88 -3.88
N ARG A 103 1.93 1.10 -3.10
CA ARG A 103 1.97 0.96 -1.67
C ARG A 103 2.24 -0.48 -1.29
N ALA A 104 1.52 -1.43 -1.92
CA ALA A 104 1.72 -2.85 -1.73
C ALA A 104 3.17 -3.25 -2.06
N ALA A 105 3.70 -2.84 -3.22
CA ALA A 105 5.07 -3.11 -3.62
C ALA A 105 6.09 -2.59 -2.58
N LYS A 106 5.94 -1.35 -2.11
CA LYS A 106 6.81 -0.77 -1.06
C LYS A 106 6.75 -1.54 0.26
N LEU A 107 5.59 -2.06 0.64
CA LEU A 107 5.40 -2.82 1.88
C LEU A 107 6.00 -4.22 1.77
N ILE A 108 5.77 -4.90 0.65
CA ILE A 108 6.37 -6.20 0.31
C ILE A 108 7.91 -6.07 0.36
N GLN A 109 8.48 -5.06 -0.29
CA GLN A 109 9.93 -4.82 -0.30
C GLN A 109 10.50 -4.60 1.10
N LYS A 110 9.76 -3.90 1.98
CA LYS A 110 10.18 -3.65 3.37
C LYS A 110 9.96 -4.86 4.30
N LYS A 111 9.46 -5.99 3.77
CA LYS A 111 9.00 -7.15 4.56
C LYS A 111 8.04 -6.78 5.69
N LYS A 112 7.35 -5.63 5.56
CA LYS A 112 6.35 -5.18 6.53
C LYS A 112 5.01 -5.77 6.08
N GLN A 113 4.57 -6.83 6.77
CA GLN A 113 3.27 -7.44 6.53
C GLN A 113 2.15 -6.42 6.82
N LEU A 114 1.43 -5.99 5.79
CA LEU A 114 0.12 -5.36 5.91
C LEU A 114 -0.88 -5.96 4.91
N GLY A 115 -0.60 -7.17 4.43
CA GLY A 115 -1.44 -7.97 3.53
C GLY A 115 -0.96 -9.41 3.62
N GLY A 116 -1.89 -10.36 3.67
CA GLY A 116 -1.57 -11.78 3.82
C GLY A 116 -0.65 -12.29 2.71
N LYS A 117 0.15 -13.33 2.99
CA LYS A 117 0.72 -14.13 1.91
C LYS A 117 -0.42 -14.89 1.26
N TYR A 118 -0.66 -14.65 -0.02
CA TYR A 118 -1.75 -15.29 -0.74
C TYR A 118 -1.37 -16.69 -1.19
N LYS A 119 -1.47 -17.64 -0.25
CA LYS A 119 -1.18 -19.06 -0.51
C LYS A 119 -2.35 -19.79 -1.19
N HIS A 120 -3.56 -19.23 -1.15
CA HIS A 120 -4.79 -19.94 -1.50
C HIS A 120 -5.61 -19.17 -2.54
N LEU A 121 -5.00 -18.85 -3.70
CA LEU A 121 -5.81 -18.42 -4.85
C LEU A 121 -6.59 -19.65 -5.33
N ASP A 122 -7.91 -19.56 -5.35
CA ASP A 122 -8.75 -20.58 -5.98
C ASP A 122 -8.25 -20.77 -7.43
N PRO A 123 -7.89 -22.00 -7.84
CA PRO A 123 -7.49 -22.29 -9.21
C PRO A 123 -8.48 -21.85 -10.30
N SER A 124 -9.75 -21.61 -9.95
CA SER A 124 -10.77 -21.11 -10.88
C SER A 124 -10.55 -19.65 -11.30
N VAL A 125 -9.80 -18.87 -10.52
CA VAL A 125 -9.63 -17.41 -10.74
C VAL A 125 -8.64 -17.13 -11.88
N LYS A 126 -9.19 -16.71 -13.03
CA LYS A 126 -8.39 -16.38 -14.23
C LYS A 126 -7.71 -15.01 -14.12
N LEU A 127 -6.45 -14.98 -13.67
CA LEU A 127 -5.61 -13.78 -13.67
C LEU A 127 -5.16 -13.36 -15.09
N ILE A 128 -4.48 -12.22 -15.21
CA ILE A 128 -3.89 -11.75 -16.48
C ILE A 128 -2.81 -12.74 -16.96
N ASN A 129 -2.74 -12.96 -18.28
CA ASN A 129 -1.76 -13.83 -18.93
C ASN A 129 -0.34 -13.59 -18.42
N GLY A 130 0.33 -14.62 -17.89
CA GLY A 130 1.69 -14.53 -17.33
C GLY A 130 1.76 -14.48 -15.80
N CYS A 131 0.62 -14.44 -15.13
CA CYS A 131 0.48 -14.77 -13.71
C CYS A 131 -0.13 -16.17 -13.60
N LYS A 132 0.62 -17.12 -13.05
CA LYS A 132 0.25 -18.53 -12.94
C LYS A 132 0.21 -18.96 -11.48
N LYS A 133 -0.58 -19.99 -11.19
CA LYS A 133 -0.56 -20.68 -9.90
C LYS A 133 0.85 -21.22 -9.64
N GLY A 134 1.37 -21.00 -8.43
CA GLY A 134 2.75 -21.34 -8.05
C GLY A 134 3.75 -20.18 -8.17
N ASP A 135 3.38 -19.08 -8.84
CA ASP A 135 4.16 -17.84 -8.75
C ASP A 135 4.10 -17.26 -7.33
N GLU A 136 5.14 -16.53 -6.94
CA GLU A 136 5.16 -15.76 -5.70
C GLU A 136 4.24 -14.54 -5.84
N MET A 137 2.97 -14.75 -5.48
CA MET A 137 1.91 -13.75 -5.55
C MET A 137 1.59 -13.18 -4.18
N TYR A 138 1.20 -11.91 -4.20
CA TYR A 138 0.83 -11.12 -3.06
C TYR A 138 -0.52 -10.51 -3.32
N GLU A 139 -1.41 -10.60 -2.34
CA GLU A 139 -2.62 -9.81 -2.33
C GLU A 139 -2.41 -8.52 -1.54
N PHE A 140 -3.17 -7.48 -1.87
CA PHE A 140 -3.28 -6.32 -1.03
C PHE A 140 -4.70 -5.77 -1.06
N PRO A 141 -5.26 -5.32 0.07
CA PRO A 141 -6.58 -4.69 0.08
C PRO A 141 -6.65 -3.43 -0.79
N ILE A 142 -7.68 -3.33 -1.60
CA ILE A 142 -8.09 -2.09 -2.25
C ILE A 142 -9.43 -1.68 -1.67
N LEU A 143 -9.55 -0.42 -1.26
CA LEU A 143 -10.73 0.12 -0.62
C LEU A 143 -11.38 1.13 -1.53
N ASP A 144 -12.71 1.21 -1.55
CA ASP A 144 -13.46 2.26 -2.27
C ASP A 144 -12.96 3.67 -1.97
N ARG A 145 -12.45 3.90 -0.75
CA ARG A 145 -11.88 5.19 -0.34
C ARG A 145 -10.56 4.99 0.40
N GLY A 146 -9.54 5.70 -0.08
CA GLY A 146 -8.22 5.71 0.53
C GLY A 146 -7.35 4.51 0.16
N ILE A 147 -6.26 4.33 0.90
CA ILE A 147 -5.30 3.23 0.72
C ILE A 147 -5.24 2.48 2.04
N PHE A 148 -5.29 1.15 2.00
CA PHE A 148 -5.19 0.34 3.20
C PHE A 148 -3.84 0.54 3.90
N THR A 149 -3.89 0.88 5.20
CA THR A 149 -2.70 1.13 6.03
C THR A 149 -2.48 0.08 7.11
N GLY A 150 -3.32 -0.97 7.16
CA GLY A 150 -3.25 -2.03 8.17
C GLY A 150 -3.93 -1.72 9.50
N LYS A 151 -4.59 -0.57 9.64
CA LYS A 151 -5.43 -0.20 10.79
C LYS A 151 -6.79 0.25 10.29
N ASN A 152 -7.86 -0.10 11.04
CA ASN A 152 -9.26 0.32 10.90
C ASN A 152 -9.52 1.40 9.84
N VAL A 153 -9.49 1.01 8.56
CA VAL A 153 -9.89 1.92 7.50
C VAL A 153 -11.40 1.76 7.37
N PRO A 154 -12.18 2.85 7.45
CA PRO A 154 -13.62 2.78 7.30
C PRO A 154 -13.94 2.22 5.92
N TRP A 155 -14.52 1.03 5.90
CA TRP A 155 -15.18 0.49 4.74
C TRP A 155 -16.67 0.54 5.04
N LYS A 156 -17.42 1.33 4.27
CA LYS A 156 -18.86 1.43 4.47
C LYS A 156 -19.51 0.20 3.80
N PRO A 157 -20.11 -0.71 4.57
CA PRO A 157 -20.99 -1.70 3.98
C PRO A 157 -22.11 -1.00 3.21
N LYS A 158 -22.45 -1.54 2.03
CA LYS A 158 -23.51 -0.95 1.20
C LYS A 158 -24.88 -1.05 1.85
N ASN A 159 -25.08 -2.06 2.72
CA ASN A 159 -26.34 -2.28 3.41
C ASN A 159 -26.11 -2.26 4.92
N PRO A 160 -26.30 -1.12 5.61
CA PRO A 160 -26.12 -1.03 7.06
C PRO A 160 -27.13 -1.89 7.86
N LYS A 161 -28.07 -2.56 7.17
CA LYS A 161 -29.07 -3.47 7.74
C LYS A 161 -28.62 -4.92 7.78
N ASP A 162 -27.51 -5.28 7.14
CA ASP A 162 -26.99 -6.65 7.20
C ASP A 162 -26.34 -6.89 8.58
N LYS A 163 -27.09 -7.56 9.47
CA LYS A 163 -26.70 -7.80 10.86
C LYS A 163 -25.48 -8.72 10.98
N ASN A 164 -25.08 -9.38 9.90
CA ASN A 164 -23.92 -10.26 9.86
C ASN A 164 -22.62 -9.51 9.53
N GLU A 165 -22.70 -8.24 9.11
CA GLU A 165 -21.55 -7.45 8.71
C GLU A 165 -20.91 -6.74 9.92
N LYS A 166 -20.23 -7.54 10.75
CA LYS A 166 -19.81 -7.19 12.13
C LYS A 166 -18.72 -6.12 12.29
N SER A 167 -18.22 -5.49 11.22
CA SER A 167 -17.31 -4.34 11.38
C SER A 167 -17.30 -3.44 10.14
N PRO A 168 -17.59 -2.13 10.26
CA PRO A 168 -17.39 -1.14 9.20
C PRO A 168 -15.92 -0.78 9.00
N PHE A 169 -15.00 -1.55 9.60
CA PHE A 169 -13.57 -1.36 9.52
C PHE A 169 -12.91 -2.67 9.13
N GLY A 170 -12.16 -2.66 8.03
CA GLY A 170 -11.52 -3.87 7.54
C GLY A 170 -10.84 -3.66 6.19
N PRO A 171 -10.25 -4.72 5.64
CA PRO A 171 -9.63 -4.69 4.32
C PRO A 171 -10.65 -4.57 3.17
N GLY A 172 -11.95 -4.53 3.45
CA GLY A 172 -13.00 -4.62 2.42
C GLY A 172 -12.97 -5.98 1.70
N PRO A 173 -13.78 -6.17 0.65
CA PRO A 173 -13.84 -7.43 -0.11
C PRO A 173 -12.81 -7.52 -1.25
N ASP A 174 -12.29 -6.38 -1.72
CA ASP A 174 -11.52 -6.32 -2.97
C ASP A 174 -10.01 -6.39 -2.72
N ARG A 175 -9.30 -7.07 -3.62
CA ARG A 175 -7.85 -7.33 -3.52
C ARG A 175 -7.15 -7.08 -4.84
N ILE A 176 -6.04 -6.36 -4.79
CA ILE A 176 -5.08 -6.28 -5.90
C ILE A 176 -4.11 -7.44 -5.80
N ILE A 177 -3.83 -8.10 -6.93
CA ILE A 177 -2.87 -9.21 -7.00
C ILE A 177 -1.62 -8.74 -7.73
N LEU A 178 -0.49 -8.88 -7.04
CA LEU A 178 0.84 -8.55 -7.54
C LEU A 178 1.72 -9.80 -7.55
N LYS A 179 2.41 -10.05 -8.65
CA LYS A 179 3.48 -11.03 -8.74
C LYS A 179 4.82 -10.36 -8.49
N GLY A 180 5.56 -10.87 -7.50
CA GLY A 180 6.91 -10.41 -7.20
C GLY A 180 7.95 -11.36 -7.78
N LYS A 181 8.99 -10.80 -8.41
CA LYS A 181 10.24 -11.52 -8.66
C LYS A 181 11.35 -10.80 -7.92
N TRP A 182 11.83 -11.41 -6.85
CA TRP A 182 13.02 -10.92 -6.16
C TRP A 182 14.22 -11.10 -7.08
N GLY A 183 14.88 -9.99 -7.44
CA GLY A 183 16.13 -10.07 -8.19
C GLY A 183 17.18 -10.76 -7.34
N LYS A 184 17.81 -11.83 -7.85
CA LYS A 184 19.13 -12.23 -7.37
C LYS A 184 20.11 -11.10 -7.75
N PHE A 185 20.83 -10.54 -6.79
CA PHE A 185 21.87 -9.50 -6.97
C PHE A 185 21.38 -8.11 -7.38
N GLY A 186 20.70 -7.38 -6.48
CA GLY A 186 20.58 -5.91 -6.55
C GLY A 186 19.75 -5.33 -7.71
N LYS A 187 19.23 -6.15 -8.64
CA LYS A 187 18.32 -5.70 -9.70
C LYS A 187 17.00 -5.27 -9.09
N LYS A 188 16.55 -4.05 -9.43
CA LYS A 188 15.29 -3.44 -8.97
C LYS A 188 14.16 -4.48 -8.96
N ASN A 189 13.48 -4.60 -7.82
CA ASN A 189 12.34 -5.49 -7.64
C ASN A 189 11.22 -5.09 -8.61
N LYS A 190 11.07 -5.84 -9.70
CA LYS A 190 9.98 -5.64 -10.66
C LYS A 190 8.76 -6.41 -10.15
N MET A 191 7.72 -5.68 -9.81
CA MET A 191 6.41 -6.24 -9.50
C MET A 191 5.56 -6.24 -10.79
N THR A 192 4.69 -7.22 -10.94
CA THR A 192 3.75 -7.28 -12.08
C THR A 192 2.33 -7.31 -11.53
N TYR A 193 1.48 -6.43 -12.04
CA TYR A 193 0.05 -6.49 -11.77
C TYR A 193 -0.57 -7.71 -12.45
N CYS A 194 -1.29 -8.51 -11.68
CA CYS A 194 -1.92 -9.75 -12.14
C CYS A 194 -3.44 -9.66 -12.24
N GLY A 195 -4.06 -8.70 -11.56
CA GLY A 195 -5.50 -8.51 -11.60
C GLY A 195 -6.04 -7.87 -10.34
N LEU A 196 -7.35 -7.63 -10.38
CA LEU A 196 -8.18 -7.25 -9.25
C LEU A 196 -9.19 -8.37 -9.04
N ILE A 197 -9.40 -8.77 -7.80
CA ILE A 197 -10.33 -9.84 -7.43
C ILE A 197 -11.19 -9.39 -6.26
N THR A 198 -12.32 -10.05 -6.06
CA THR A 198 -13.28 -9.70 -5.01
C THR A 198 -13.93 -10.94 -4.40
N HIS A 199 -14.21 -10.87 -3.10
CA HIS A 199 -15.10 -11.81 -2.40
C HIS A 199 -16.58 -11.49 -2.59
N THR A 200 -16.94 -10.31 -3.09
CA THR A 200 -18.35 -9.92 -3.23
C THR A 200 -19.07 -10.88 -4.17
N GLY A 201 -20.19 -11.44 -3.70
CA GLY A 201 -21.03 -12.35 -4.48
C GLY A 201 -20.48 -13.78 -4.61
N MET A 202 -19.48 -14.16 -3.81
CA MET A 202 -18.90 -15.50 -3.78
C MET A 202 -19.10 -16.15 -2.40
N ASP A 203 -19.16 -17.48 -2.35
CA ASP A 203 -19.20 -18.24 -1.10
C ASP A 203 -17.94 -18.02 -0.25
N GLU A 204 -18.01 -18.35 1.05
CA GLU A 204 -16.94 -18.09 2.01
C GLU A 204 -15.57 -18.62 1.52
N ASN A 205 -14.62 -17.68 1.35
CA ASN A 205 -13.24 -17.86 0.86
C ASN A 205 -13.04 -17.92 -0.67
N ASN A 206 -14.10 -17.88 -1.48
CA ASN A 206 -13.96 -17.84 -2.93
C ASN A 206 -13.78 -16.40 -3.44
N PHE A 207 -13.11 -16.28 -4.58
CA PHE A 207 -12.88 -15.01 -5.25
C PHE A 207 -13.37 -15.08 -6.69
N GLN A 208 -13.78 -13.94 -7.23
CA GLN A 208 -13.95 -13.77 -8.66
C GLN A 208 -13.09 -12.62 -9.19
N LYS A 209 -12.75 -12.70 -10.47
CA LYS A 209 -11.98 -11.66 -11.16
C LYS A 209 -12.88 -10.46 -11.46
N CYS A 210 -12.39 -9.27 -11.16
CA CYS A 210 -13.04 -8.03 -11.60
C CYS A 210 -12.83 -7.79 -13.11
N SER A 211 -13.80 -7.12 -13.75
CA SER A 211 -13.81 -6.84 -15.18
C SER A 211 -13.34 -5.41 -15.48
N ASN A 212 -12.60 -5.23 -16.57
CA ASN A 212 -12.29 -3.89 -17.12
C ASN A 212 -13.41 -3.37 -18.01
#